data_AF-A0A1Z5JZA9-F1
#
_entry.id   AF-A0A1Z5JZA9-F1
#
_cell.length_a   1.000
_cell.length_b   1.000
_cell.length_c   1.000
_cell.angle_alpha   90.00
_cell.angle_beta   90.00
_cell.angle_gamma   90.00
#
_symmetry.space_group_name_H-M   'P 1'
#
loop_
_entity.id
_entity.type
_entity.pdbx_description
1 polymer ?
#
loop_
_entity_poly.entity_id
_entity_poly.type
_entity_poly.pdbx_seq_one_letter_code
_entity_poly.pdbx_strand_id
1 'polypeptide(L)'
;MTEEQQSSEEIEINFRLDEEGRTTTESSTAQDIHIHSYEPSSSSANFPEAALDDLLLDCEIADSGLMPRTFWIGVHDMPRFALEQMALDVFHHHVKGSALDDFSTVVGAEWWVQIRPSPEHTGRYSMQGMTTETGITFHWDKDEDLRILCGGTTYIHPHLSTVTYLTDLGAPTLVTDARIHSLSGKWILPDNVPTSWISWPRRGKHFSFDGRYLHAAPMELMPPGLWQQQLQHSDPNNKASVRRHRRVTFLVNVWLHYKPFYVDRFPMPEKMSGFQDTNRTGLTFGSSDPVSIITNTEAAKAQVTRLTWPMGGGSDDYEEVIHMDIPLLAIHEKREEGGSLQLRYDDPQSILLEQKPRDDSKNVDRDCETETSSPTAKRIKTADDDEGDHGEGRHNFF
;
A
#
# COMPACT_ATOMS: atom_id res chain seq x y z
N MET A 1 -20.23 12.91 45.12
CA MET A 1 -19.80 12.67 43.72
C MET A 1 -18.45 12.01 43.81
N THR A 2 -18.42 10.68 43.69
CA THR A 2 -17.19 9.88 43.65
C THR A 2 -16.70 9.88 42.21
N GLU A 3 -15.50 10.41 41.99
CA GLU A 3 -14.79 10.30 40.72
C GLU A 3 -14.47 8.83 40.49
N GLU A 4 -15.13 8.20 39.52
CA GLU A 4 -14.71 6.90 39.00
C GLU A 4 -13.37 7.10 38.29
N GLN A 5 -12.30 6.65 38.94
CA GLN A 5 -10.99 6.50 38.31
C GLN A 5 -11.13 5.47 37.19
N GLN A 6 -11.20 5.96 35.96
CA GLN A 6 -11.11 5.14 34.76
C GLN A 6 -9.69 4.54 34.74
N SER A 7 -9.57 3.25 35.07
CA SER A 7 -8.28 2.56 35.01
C SER A 7 -7.82 2.53 33.55
N SER A 8 -6.64 3.07 33.27
CA SER A 8 -6.00 2.89 31.97
C SER A 8 -5.71 1.40 31.78
N GLU A 9 -6.38 0.77 30.81
CA GLU A 9 -6.02 -0.58 30.39
C GLU A 9 -4.65 -0.51 29.71
N GLU A 10 -3.63 -1.10 30.34
CA GLU A 10 -2.34 -1.32 29.72
C GLU A 10 -2.48 -2.45 28.67
N ILE A 11 -2.11 -2.16 27.42
CA ILE A 11 -2.07 -3.16 26.35
C ILE A 11 -0.62 -3.63 26.21
N GLU A 12 -0.38 -4.90 26.51
CA GLU A 12 0.92 -5.53 26.25
C GLU A 12 0.97 -6.07 24.82
N ILE A 13 1.99 -5.66 24.06
CA ILE A 13 2.18 -6.07 22.66
C ILE A 13 3.46 -6.90 22.57
N ASN A 14 3.32 -8.14 22.09
CA ASN A 14 4.42 -9.09 21.98
C ASN A 14 4.59 -9.54 20.53
N PHE A 15 5.75 -9.26 19.95
CA PHE A 15 6.20 -9.82 18.67
C PHE A 15 7.70 -10.09 18.74
N ARG A 16 8.19 -10.92 17.83
CA ARG A 16 9.62 -11.27 17.72
C ARG A 16 10.11 -10.94 16.34
N LEU A 17 11.33 -10.42 16.26
CA LEU A 17 11.98 -10.07 15.00
C LEU A 17 13.19 -10.98 14.77
N ASP A 18 13.43 -11.37 13.53
CA ASP A 18 14.69 -12.00 13.11
C ASP A 18 15.84 -10.98 13.04
N GLU A 19 17.04 -11.44 12.67
CA GLU A 19 18.23 -10.57 12.53
C GLU A 19 18.05 -9.45 11.48
N GLU A 20 17.08 -9.62 10.60
CA GLU A 20 16.73 -8.71 9.53
C GLU A 20 15.57 -7.78 9.91
N GLY A 21 14.92 -7.96 11.06
CA GLY A 21 13.77 -7.14 11.48
C GLY A 21 12.42 -7.62 10.95
N ARG A 22 12.29 -8.89 10.53
CA ARG A 22 11.01 -9.49 10.10
C ARG A 22 10.37 -10.26 11.24
N THR A 23 9.03 -10.27 11.29
CA THR A 23 8.29 -10.99 12.33
C THR A 23 8.50 -12.51 12.24
N THR A 24 8.75 -13.16 13.37
CA THR A 24 9.10 -14.60 13.42
C THR A 24 8.54 -15.31 14.66
N THR A 25 8.68 -16.64 14.73
CA THR A 25 8.29 -17.46 15.89
C THR A 25 9.51 -17.96 16.69
N GLU A 26 9.31 -18.44 17.92
CA GLU A 26 10.37 -18.85 18.86
C GLU A 26 11.21 -20.06 18.42
N SER A 27 10.72 -20.88 17.49
CA SER A 27 11.38 -22.15 17.19
C SER A 27 12.35 -21.99 16.02
N SER A 28 13.62 -22.31 16.22
CA SER A 28 14.61 -22.45 15.13
C SER A 28 14.28 -23.59 14.14
N THR A 29 13.16 -24.28 14.36
CA THR A 29 12.52 -25.23 13.44
C THR A 29 11.50 -24.56 12.51
N ALA A 30 11.27 -23.25 12.62
CA ALA A 30 10.34 -22.45 11.83
C ALA A 30 10.79 -22.18 10.37
N GLN A 31 11.46 -23.14 9.73
CA GLN A 31 11.69 -23.12 8.28
C GLN A 31 10.46 -23.55 7.47
N ASP A 32 9.30 -23.69 8.11
CA ASP A 32 8.13 -24.33 7.52
C ASP A 32 7.20 -23.38 6.76
N ILE A 33 7.31 -22.05 6.93
CA ILE A 33 6.69 -21.07 6.02
C ILE A 33 7.78 -20.08 5.60
N HIS A 34 7.93 -19.86 4.30
CA HIS A 34 8.89 -18.91 3.78
C HIS A 34 8.36 -18.19 2.55
N ILE A 35 8.87 -16.97 2.37
CA ILE A 35 8.72 -16.22 1.14
C ILE A 35 9.63 -16.83 0.08
N HIS A 36 9.09 -17.05 -1.13
CA HIS A 36 9.83 -17.60 -2.25
C HIS A 36 11.07 -16.77 -2.61
N SER A 37 10.93 -15.44 -2.62
CA SER A 37 12.01 -14.49 -2.89
C SER A 37 11.68 -13.12 -2.29
N TYR A 38 12.64 -12.53 -1.57
CA TYR A 38 12.58 -11.12 -1.15
C TYR A 38 13.19 -10.17 -2.20
N GLU A 39 13.94 -10.72 -3.18
CA GLU A 39 14.51 -9.92 -4.26
C GLU A 39 13.40 -9.31 -5.13
N PRO A 40 13.50 -8.01 -5.47
CA PRO A 40 12.51 -7.37 -6.32
C PRO A 40 12.38 -8.06 -7.67
N SER A 41 11.15 -8.42 -8.04
CA SER A 41 10.89 -9.19 -9.27
C SER A 41 9.53 -8.87 -9.86
N SER A 42 9.41 -9.06 -11.18
CA SER A 42 8.14 -8.89 -11.89
C SER A 42 7.67 -10.21 -12.49
N SER A 43 6.35 -10.42 -12.50
CA SER A 43 5.68 -11.54 -13.16
C SER A 43 4.38 -11.05 -13.82
N SER A 44 3.80 -11.87 -14.69
CA SER A 44 2.44 -11.61 -15.18
C SER A 44 1.40 -12.12 -14.17
N ALA A 45 0.46 -11.28 -13.76
CA ALA A 45 -0.77 -11.63 -13.06
C ALA A 45 -1.95 -11.49 -14.04
N ASN A 46 -2.42 -12.62 -14.56
CA ASN A 46 -3.47 -12.67 -15.57
C ASN A 46 -4.85 -12.75 -14.91
N PHE A 47 -5.78 -11.95 -15.42
CA PHE A 47 -7.21 -11.98 -15.12
C PHE A 47 -8.02 -11.80 -16.41
N PRO A 48 -9.29 -12.23 -16.47
CA PRO A 48 -10.08 -12.13 -17.69
C PRO A 48 -10.33 -10.67 -18.10
N GLU A 49 -10.13 -10.35 -19.39
CA GLU A 49 -10.42 -9.02 -19.95
C GLU A 49 -11.86 -8.58 -19.66
N ALA A 50 -12.80 -9.52 -19.76
CA ALA A 50 -14.22 -9.27 -19.50
C ALA A 50 -14.51 -8.81 -18.06
N ALA A 51 -13.61 -9.09 -17.11
CA ALA A 51 -13.76 -8.69 -15.71
C ALA A 51 -13.17 -7.30 -15.42
N LEU A 52 -12.43 -6.68 -16.36
CA LEU A 52 -11.69 -5.46 -16.09
C LEU A 52 -12.58 -4.31 -15.60
N ASP A 53 -13.74 -4.08 -16.24
CA ASP A 53 -14.60 -2.95 -15.86
C ASP A 53 -15.21 -3.13 -14.46
N ASP A 54 -15.55 -4.36 -14.10
CA ASP A 54 -16.06 -4.71 -12.78
C ASP A 54 -14.97 -4.57 -11.72
N LEU A 55 -13.75 -5.05 -12.00
CA LEU A 55 -12.59 -4.87 -11.11
C LEU A 55 -12.25 -3.39 -10.89
N LEU A 56 -12.29 -2.57 -11.94
CA LEU A 56 -12.03 -1.13 -11.81
C LEU A 56 -13.14 -0.43 -11.02
N LEU A 57 -14.39 -0.89 -11.11
CA LEU A 57 -15.49 -0.40 -10.26
C LEU A 57 -15.27 -0.80 -8.79
N ASP A 58 -14.92 -2.05 -8.53
CA ASP A 58 -14.57 -2.55 -7.20
C ASP A 58 -13.43 -1.74 -6.58
N CYS A 59 -12.41 -1.38 -7.38
CA CYS A 59 -11.34 -0.49 -6.93
C CYS A 59 -11.85 0.91 -6.56
N GLU A 60 -12.76 1.52 -7.31
CA GLU A 60 -13.32 2.82 -6.91
C GLU A 60 -14.08 2.74 -5.58
N ILE A 61 -14.81 1.64 -5.35
CA ILE A 61 -15.55 1.42 -4.11
C ILE A 61 -14.55 1.28 -2.94
N ALA A 62 -13.49 0.49 -3.11
CA ALA A 62 -12.48 0.26 -2.10
C ALA A 62 -11.59 1.49 -1.83
N ASP A 63 -11.32 2.33 -2.83
CA ASP A 63 -10.56 3.59 -2.70
C ASP A 63 -11.43 4.77 -2.21
N SER A 64 -12.70 4.52 -1.84
CA SER A 64 -13.57 5.59 -1.38
C SER A 64 -13.06 6.21 -0.08
N GLY A 65 -13.14 7.55 0.01
CA GLY A 65 -12.75 8.27 1.23
C GLY A 65 -13.60 7.93 2.47
N LEU A 66 -14.72 7.23 2.30
CA LEU A 66 -15.56 6.73 3.39
C LEU A 66 -15.13 5.36 3.91
N MET A 67 -14.21 4.67 3.21
CA MET A 67 -13.74 3.34 3.58
C MET A 67 -12.43 3.41 4.38
N PRO A 68 -12.14 2.38 5.22
CA PRO A 68 -10.81 2.14 5.76
C PRO A 68 -9.70 2.20 4.69
N ARG A 69 -8.47 2.52 5.08
CA ARG A 69 -7.34 2.69 4.14
C ARG A 69 -6.89 1.38 3.52
N THR A 70 -6.84 0.33 4.33
CA THR A 70 -6.43 -1.02 3.94
C THR A 70 -7.39 -2.04 4.55
N PHE A 71 -7.34 -3.27 4.03
CA PHE A 71 -8.22 -4.36 4.44
C PHE A 71 -7.43 -5.64 4.66
N TRP A 72 -7.88 -6.47 5.59
CA TRP A 72 -7.26 -7.77 5.89
C TRP A 72 -8.03 -8.93 5.28
N ILE A 73 -7.33 -9.99 4.90
CA ILE A 73 -7.88 -11.34 4.73
C ILE A 73 -6.86 -12.37 5.25
N GLY A 74 -7.29 -13.23 6.17
CA GLY A 74 -6.45 -14.33 6.66
C GLY A 74 -6.36 -15.45 5.62
N VAL A 75 -5.25 -16.19 5.59
CA VAL A 75 -5.05 -17.25 4.58
C VAL A 75 -6.13 -18.33 4.60
N HIS A 76 -6.75 -18.55 5.76
CA HIS A 76 -7.80 -19.54 5.97
C HIS A 76 -9.22 -18.99 5.79
N ASP A 77 -9.36 -17.68 5.60
CA ASP A 77 -10.64 -17.07 5.36
C ASP A 77 -11.14 -17.40 3.96
N MET A 78 -12.44 -17.69 3.84
CA MET A 78 -13.07 -17.76 2.53
C MET A 78 -13.16 -16.34 1.92
N PRO A 79 -12.65 -16.12 0.69
CA PRO A 79 -12.86 -14.86 0.00
C PRO A 79 -14.35 -14.70 -0.28
N ARG A 80 -14.87 -13.47 -0.23
CA ARG A 80 -16.30 -13.17 -0.44
C ARG A 80 -16.58 -12.61 -1.83
N PHE A 81 -15.61 -11.95 -2.44
CA PHE A 81 -15.67 -11.23 -3.72
C PHE A 81 -14.30 -11.25 -4.42
N ALA A 82 -14.22 -10.68 -5.63
CA ALA A 82 -13.04 -10.79 -6.50
C ALA A 82 -11.74 -10.25 -5.88
N LEU A 83 -11.72 -9.03 -5.33
CA LEU A 83 -10.48 -8.47 -4.77
C LEU A 83 -9.95 -9.26 -3.56
N GLU A 84 -10.81 -9.83 -2.72
CA GLU A 84 -10.37 -10.75 -1.64
C GLU A 84 -9.75 -12.04 -2.21
N GLN A 85 -10.32 -12.58 -3.29
CA GLN A 85 -9.74 -13.72 -4.00
C GLN A 85 -8.36 -13.35 -4.56
N MET A 86 -8.23 -12.20 -5.21
CA MET A 86 -6.95 -11.72 -5.75
C MET A 86 -5.89 -11.51 -4.66
N ALA A 87 -6.26 -11.01 -3.48
CA ALA A 87 -5.35 -10.86 -2.35
C ALA A 87 -4.80 -12.22 -1.88
N LEU A 88 -5.65 -13.23 -1.77
CA LEU A 88 -5.24 -14.60 -1.45
C LEU A 88 -4.40 -15.23 -2.56
N ASP A 89 -4.73 -14.97 -3.82
CA ASP A 89 -3.93 -15.47 -4.95
C ASP A 89 -2.51 -14.89 -4.92
N VAL A 90 -2.33 -13.60 -4.59
CA VAL A 90 -1.02 -12.99 -4.38
C VAL A 90 -0.29 -13.63 -3.21
N PHE A 91 -0.96 -13.84 -2.07
CA PHE A 91 -0.37 -14.49 -0.91
C PHE A 91 0.15 -15.89 -1.27
N HIS A 92 -0.70 -16.74 -1.87
CA HIS A 92 -0.33 -18.10 -2.25
C HIS A 92 0.70 -18.18 -3.37
N HIS A 93 0.83 -17.15 -4.20
CA HIS A 93 1.89 -17.08 -5.19
C HIS A 93 3.28 -16.95 -4.54
N HIS A 94 3.38 -16.16 -3.46
CA HIS A 94 4.65 -15.80 -2.84
C HIS A 94 5.03 -16.65 -1.63
N VAL A 95 4.04 -17.21 -0.94
CA VAL A 95 4.24 -17.96 0.30
C VAL A 95 4.18 -19.45 0.02
N LYS A 96 5.19 -20.19 0.49
CA LYS A 96 5.22 -21.65 0.49
C LYS A 96 5.46 -22.15 1.90
N GLY A 97 4.95 -23.33 2.20
CA GLY A 97 5.22 -23.92 3.50
C GLY A 97 4.21 -24.96 3.98
N SER A 98 4.68 -25.93 4.77
CA SER A 98 3.84 -26.91 5.46
C SER A 98 3.05 -26.30 6.62
N ALA A 99 3.57 -25.25 7.26
CA ALA A 99 2.85 -24.61 8.37
C ALA A 99 1.72 -23.67 7.91
N LEU A 100 1.48 -23.51 6.60
CA LEU A 100 0.27 -22.86 6.11
C LEU A 100 -1.02 -23.62 6.49
N ASP A 101 -0.91 -24.88 6.89
CA ASP A 101 -2.05 -25.67 7.38
C ASP A 101 -2.34 -25.45 8.88
N ASP A 102 -1.47 -24.71 9.59
CA ASP A 102 -1.64 -24.41 11.01
C ASP A 102 -2.48 -23.15 11.25
N PHE A 103 -3.76 -23.36 11.55
CA PHE A 103 -4.74 -22.32 11.89
C PHE A 103 -4.37 -21.44 13.09
N SER A 104 -3.40 -21.84 13.91
CA SER A 104 -2.92 -21.01 15.02
C SER A 104 -1.90 -19.95 14.58
N THR A 105 -1.33 -20.09 13.38
CA THR A 105 -0.36 -19.12 12.86
C THR A 105 -1.08 -17.91 12.28
N VAL A 106 -0.77 -16.72 12.79
CA VAL A 106 -1.29 -15.47 12.22
C VAL A 106 -0.56 -15.16 10.92
N VAL A 107 -1.20 -15.49 9.79
CA VAL A 107 -0.71 -15.15 8.45
C VAL A 107 -1.86 -14.66 7.57
N GLY A 108 -1.55 -13.75 6.65
CA GLY A 108 -2.54 -13.27 5.72
C GLY A 108 -2.05 -12.14 4.84
N ALA A 109 -3.01 -11.55 4.15
CA ALA A 109 -2.81 -10.46 3.22
C ALA A 109 -3.51 -9.21 3.73
N GLU A 110 -2.75 -8.14 3.88
CA GLU A 110 -3.30 -6.79 3.90
C GLU A 110 -3.35 -6.29 2.45
N TRP A 111 -4.47 -5.73 2.01
CA TRP A 111 -4.63 -5.26 0.65
C TRP A 111 -5.36 -3.92 0.59
N TRP A 112 -5.07 -3.17 -0.46
CA TRP A 112 -5.76 -1.93 -0.79
C TRP A 112 -5.62 -1.64 -2.27
N VAL A 113 -6.26 -0.56 -2.67
CA VAL A 113 -6.26 -0.08 -4.05
C VAL A 113 -5.73 1.34 -4.05
N GLN A 114 -5.13 1.71 -5.16
CA GLN A 114 -4.67 3.06 -5.34
C GLN A 114 -4.97 3.53 -6.74
N ILE A 115 -5.69 4.65 -6.81
CA ILE A 115 -6.16 5.24 -8.05
C ILE A 115 -5.54 6.63 -8.20
N ARG A 116 -4.91 6.87 -9.36
CA ARG A 116 -4.40 8.19 -9.76
C ARG A 116 -4.88 8.54 -11.18
N PRO A 117 -5.47 9.72 -11.42
CA PRO A 117 -5.96 10.66 -10.41
C PRO A 117 -7.08 10.03 -9.59
N SER A 118 -7.26 10.50 -8.35
CA SER A 118 -8.35 10.03 -7.48
C SER A 118 -9.72 10.24 -8.15
N PRO A 119 -10.67 9.29 -8.03
CA PRO A 119 -12.04 9.48 -8.49
C PRO A 119 -12.63 10.78 -7.92
N GLU A 120 -13.23 11.61 -8.77
CA GLU A 120 -13.83 12.88 -8.32
C GLU A 120 -14.94 12.64 -7.29
N HIS A 121 -15.00 13.51 -6.27
CA HIS A 121 -16.00 13.54 -5.19
C HIS A 121 -16.09 12.32 -4.28
N THR A 122 -15.48 11.19 -4.64
CA THR A 122 -15.69 9.90 -3.99
C THR A 122 -14.38 9.23 -3.60
N GLY A 123 -13.31 9.45 -4.36
CA GLY A 123 -12.00 8.91 -4.06
C GLY A 123 -11.35 9.61 -2.88
N ARG A 124 -10.58 8.85 -2.10
CA ARG A 124 -9.98 9.29 -0.83
C ARG A 124 -9.28 10.65 -0.92
N TYR A 125 -8.37 10.80 -1.88
CA TYR A 125 -7.58 12.02 -2.03
C TYR A 125 -8.43 13.19 -2.53
N SER A 126 -9.43 12.93 -3.38
CA SER A 126 -10.35 13.98 -3.83
C SER A 126 -11.18 14.55 -2.67
N MET A 127 -11.61 13.71 -1.73
CA MET A 127 -12.37 14.14 -0.56
C MET A 127 -11.53 14.93 0.45
N GLN A 128 -10.20 14.77 0.38
CA GLN A 128 -9.23 15.54 1.18
C GLN A 128 -8.75 16.82 0.45
N GLY A 129 -9.32 17.14 -0.72
CA GLY A 129 -8.91 18.30 -1.52
C GLY A 129 -7.58 18.12 -2.27
N MET A 130 -7.00 16.92 -2.22
CA MET A 130 -5.71 16.56 -2.83
C MET A 130 -5.90 16.07 -4.28
N THR A 131 -6.56 16.89 -5.10
CA THR A 131 -6.92 16.51 -6.48
C THR A 131 -5.75 16.60 -7.47
N THR A 132 -4.68 17.28 -7.08
CA THR A 132 -3.48 17.51 -7.92
C THR A 132 -2.35 16.53 -7.61
N GLU A 133 -2.49 15.68 -6.60
CA GLU A 133 -1.50 14.65 -6.32
C GLU A 133 -1.52 13.59 -7.41
N THR A 134 -0.44 13.57 -8.17
CA THR A 134 -0.30 12.70 -9.34
C THR A 134 0.56 11.48 -9.04
N GLY A 135 1.45 11.57 -8.04
CA GLY A 135 2.35 10.50 -7.62
C GLY A 135 2.03 9.89 -6.26
N ILE A 136 3.01 9.14 -5.76
CA ILE A 136 3.04 8.61 -4.40
C ILE A 136 4.40 8.98 -3.83
N THR A 137 4.40 9.61 -2.66
CA THR A 137 5.63 9.99 -1.95
C THR A 137 6.37 8.77 -1.45
N PHE A 138 7.65 8.94 -1.13
CA PHE A 138 8.47 7.85 -0.61
C PHE A 138 8.02 7.44 0.79
N HIS A 139 7.81 6.16 1.02
CA HIS A 139 7.39 5.63 2.31
C HIS A 139 7.86 4.18 2.50
N TRP A 140 7.79 3.74 3.76
CA TRP A 140 7.83 2.33 4.12
C TRP A 140 6.42 1.87 4.47
N ASP A 141 6.04 0.73 3.92
CA ASP A 141 4.86 -0.01 4.39
C ASP A 141 5.13 -0.50 5.79
N LYS A 142 4.17 -0.28 6.69
CA LYS A 142 4.30 -0.61 8.10
C LYS A 142 2.93 -0.70 8.72
N ASP A 143 2.88 -1.30 9.90
CA ASP A 143 1.74 -1.11 10.78
C ASP A 143 1.67 0.35 11.25
N GLU A 144 0.80 1.13 10.60
CA GLU A 144 0.62 2.56 10.88
C GLU A 144 0.09 2.81 12.29
N ASP A 145 -0.86 1.99 12.75
CA ASP A 145 -1.49 2.18 14.05
C ASP A 145 -0.54 1.78 15.18
N LEU A 146 0.20 0.69 15.06
CA LEU A 146 1.25 0.33 16.01
C LEU A 146 2.31 1.44 16.08
N ARG A 147 2.75 1.99 14.94
CA ARG A 147 3.72 3.09 14.92
C ARG A 147 3.23 4.27 15.77
N ILE A 148 1.97 4.68 15.61
CA ILE A 148 1.37 5.78 16.37
C ILE A 148 1.28 5.42 17.85
N LEU A 149 0.77 4.23 18.19
CA LEU A 149 0.62 3.75 19.57
C LEU A 149 1.96 3.67 20.31
N CYS A 150 3.06 3.44 19.60
CA CYS A 150 4.42 3.38 20.15
C CYS A 150 5.22 4.68 19.94
N GLY A 151 4.55 5.83 19.82
CA GLY A 151 5.20 7.15 19.81
C GLY A 151 6.03 7.44 18.55
N GLY A 152 5.70 6.82 17.42
CA GLY A 152 6.25 7.13 16.10
C GLY A 152 7.55 6.41 15.72
N THR A 153 8.13 5.61 16.63
CA THR A 153 9.48 5.03 16.46
C THR A 153 9.49 3.53 16.11
N THR A 154 8.34 2.87 16.23
CA THR A 154 8.22 1.42 15.96
C THR A 154 7.75 1.19 14.53
N TYR A 155 8.51 0.38 13.79
CA TYR A 155 8.29 0.02 12.39
C TYR A 155 8.27 -1.49 12.23
N ILE A 156 7.06 -2.05 12.19
CA ILE A 156 6.83 -3.46 11.87
C ILE A 156 6.33 -3.52 10.43
N HIS A 157 7.07 -4.26 9.60
CA HIS A 157 6.90 -4.27 8.15
C HIS A 157 6.28 -5.58 7.69
N PRO A 158 5.56 -5.57 6.56
CA PRO A 158 5.21 -6.81 5.88
C PRO A 158 6.48 -7.54 5.45
N HIS A 159 6.36 -8.86 5.28
CA HIS A 159 7.47 -9.65 4.73
C HIS A 159 7.69 -9.30 3.26
N LEU A 160 6.62 -9.09 2.51
CA LEU A 160 6.65 -8.75 1.10
C LEU A 160 5.59 -7.69 0.81
N SER A 161 5.97 -6.68 0.03
CA SER A 161 5.04 -5.70 -0.53
C SER A 161 4.91 -5.95 -2.03
N THR A 162 3.73 -5.69 -2.58
CA THR A 162 3.45 -5.95 -4.00
C THR A 162 2.62 -4.87 -4.67
N VAL A 163 2.78 -4.75 -5.99
CA VAL A 163 2.03 -3.86 -6.87
C VAL A 163 1.55 -4.64 -8.07
N THR A 164 0.23 -4.81 -8.20
CA THR A 164 -0.40 -5.37 -9.39
C THR A 164 -1.05 -4.25 -10.19
N TYR A 165 -0.62 -4.03 -11.42
CA TYR A 165 -1.17 -2.98 -12.28
C TYR A 165 -2.41 -3.49 -13.01
N LEU A 166 -3.56 -2.85 -12.80
CA LEU A 166 -4.80 -3.14 -13.54
C LEU A 166 -4.93 -2.30 -14.82
N THR A 167 -4.10 -1.25 -14.96
CA THR A 167 -4.01 -0.38 -16.14
C THR A 167 -2.56 -0.07 -16.50
N ASP A 168 -2.33 0.43 -17.71
CA ASP A 168 -1.00 0.72 -18.29
C ASP A 168 -0.53 2.18 -18.08
N LEU A 169 -1.12 2.90 -17.13
CA LEU A 169 -1.01 4.36 -17.06
C LEU A 169 -0.27 4.86 -15.81
N GLY A 170 0.28 6.07 -15.91
CA GLY A 170 0.89 6.81 -14.80
C GLY A 170 2.34 6.46 -14.46
N ALA A 171 2.79 6.95 -13.31
CA ALA A 171 4.16 6.82 -12.85
C ALA A 171 4.55 5.37 -12.52
N PRO A 172 5.83 5.01 -12.77
CA PRO A 172 6.36 3.71 -12.39
C PRO A 172 6.51 3.63 -10.87
N THR A 173 6.49 2.41 -10.34
CA THR A 173 6.90 2.18 -8.95
C THR A 173 8.42 2.18 -8.89
N LEU A 174 9.00 2.94 -7.97
CA LEU A 174 10.43 3.00 -7.68
C LEU A 174 10.67 2.46 -6.27
N VAL A 175 11.55 1.47 -6.13
CA VAL A 175 11.93 0.83 -4.86
C VAL A 175 13.43 0.98 -4.67
N THR A 176 13.88 1.21 -3.43
CA THR A 176 15.30 1.24 -3.05
C THR A 176 15.54 0.28 -1.89
N ASP A 177 16.77 -0.22 -1.77
CA ASP A 177 17.19 -1.08 -0.65
C ASP A 177 17.42 -0.31 0.67
N ALA A 178 17.05 0.97 0.74
CA ALA A 178 17.02 1.74 1.98
C ALA A 178 15.92 1.23 2.92
N ARG A 179 16.27 0.98 4.18
CA ARG A 179 15.42 0.41 5.22
C ARG A 179 15.35 1.33 6.44
N ILE A 180 14.52 0.96 7.40
CA ILE A 180 14.42 1.61 8.70
C ILE A 180 14.49 0.55 9.82
N HIS A 181 15.17 0.87 10.90
CA HIS A 181 15.34 -0.03 12.04
C HIS A 181 14.04 -0.11 12.85
N SER A 182 13.48 -1.32 12.97
CA SER A 182 12.14 -1.56 13.52
C SER A 182 11.87 -0.96 14.90
N LEU A 183 12.86 -0.90 15.79
CA LEU A 183 12.66 -0.40 17.17
C LEU A 183 13.25 1.00 17.44
N SER A 184 14.04 1.55 16.52
CA SER A 184 14.73 2.82 16.77
C SER A 184 14.36 3.92 15.78
N GLY A 185 13.67 3.58 14.69
CA GLY A 185 13.34 4.52 13.62
C GLY A 185 14.55 5.04 12.85
N LYS A 186 15.78 4.54 13.12
CA LYS A 186 16.97 4.97 12.40
C LYS A 186 17.01 4.36 11.01
N TRP A 187 17.36 5.17 10.02
CA TRP A 187 17.56 4.71 8.65
C TRP A 187 18.74 3.76 8.55
N ILE A 188 18.59 2.74 7.72
CA ILE A 188 19.60 1.75 7.39
C ILE A 188 19.82 1.85 5.88
N LEU A 189 20.98 2.37 5.50
CA LEU A 189 21.40 2.49 4.10
C LEU A 189 22.34 1.33 3.74
N PRO A 190 22.37 0.90 2.48
CA PRO A 190 23.33 -0.09 2.00
C PRO A 190 24.77 0.45 2.07
N ASP A 191 25.71 -0.35 2.57
CA ASP A 191 27.08 0.10 2.86
C ASP A 191 27.95 0.36 1.61
N ASN A 192 27.60 -0.17 0.44
CA ASN A 192 28.50 -0.17 -0.73
C ASN A 192 27.85 0.33 -2.01
N VAL A 193 26.92 -0.45 -2.57
CA VAL A 193 26.35 -0.24 -3.90
C VAL A 193 24.85 -0.13 -3.71
N PRO A 194 24.33 1.08 -3.46
CA PRO A 194 22.89 1.26 -3.41
C PRO A 194 22.25 0.70 -4.67
N THR A 195 21.06 0.14 -4.53
CA THR A 195 20.33 -0.43 -5.65
C THR A 195 18.91 0.08 -5.64
N SER A 196 18.39 0.40 -6.82
CA SER A 196 16.98 0.72 -6.98
C SER A 196 16.36 -0.07 -8.12
N TRP A 197 15.05 -0.24 -8.05
CA TRP A 197 14.27 -0.97 -9.03
C TRP A 197 13.10 -0.13 -9.48
N ILE A 198 12.86 -0.09 -10.79
CA ILE A 198 11.76 0.64 -11.41
C ILE A 198 10.87 -0.37 -12.12
N SER A 199 9.58 -0.35 -11.81
CA SER A 199 8.57 -1.13 -12.52
C SER A 199 7.61 -0.17 -13.22
N TRP A 200 7.66 -0.13 -14.56
CA TRP A 200 6.67 0.60 -15.35
C TRP A 200 5.30 -0.08 -15.30
N PRO A 201 4.19 0.69 -15.25
CA PRO A 201 2.85 0.12 -15.31
C PRO A 201 2.63 -0.61 -16.62
N ARG A 202 2.16 -1.84 -16.51
CA ARG A 202 1.63 -2.64 -17.60
C ARG A 202 0.51 -3.49 -17.03
N ARG A 203 -0.67 -3.46 -17.62
CA ARG A 203 -1.84 -4.20 -17.18
C ARG A 203 -1.49 -5.69 -17.04
N GLY A 204 -1.86 -6.25 -15.90
CA GLY A 204 -1.53 -7.62 -15.54
C GLY A 204 -0.05 -7.82 -15.21
N LYS A 205 0.75 -6.77 -15.03
CA LYS A 205 2.09 -6.89 -14.43
C LYS A 205 1.94 -6.87 -12.92
N HIS A 206 2.66 -7.78 -12.28
CA HIS A 206 2.80 -7.89 -10.84
C HIS A 206 4.26 -7.65 -10.49
N PHE A 207 4.51 -6.79 -9.51
CA PHE A 207 5.84 -6.48 -9.02
C PHE A 207 5.87 -6.70 -7.51
N SER A 208 6.84 -7.48 -7.03
CA SER A 208 7.01 -7.78 -5.62
C SER A 208 8.41 -7.39 -5.16
N PHE A 209 8.55 -7.02 -3.88
CA PHE A 209 9.81 -6.64 -3.26
C PHE A 209 9.72 -6.82 -1.73
N ASP A 210 10.87 -6.85 -1.06
CA ASP A 210 10.95 -6.92 0.40
C ASP A 210 10.14 -5.78 1.05
N GLY A 211 9.22 -6.11 1.94
CA GLY A 211 8.29 -5.12 2.54
C GLY A 211 8.96 -4.05 3.40
N ARG A 212 10.25 -4.21 3.71
CA ARG A 212 11.06 -3.22 4.45
C ARG A 212 11.69 -2.15 3.55
N TYR A 213 11.57 -2.28 2.22
CA TYR A 213 12.23 -1.37 1.28
C TYR A 213 11.46 -0.05 1.09
N LEU A 214 12.22 1.05 1.07
CA LEU A 214 11.69 2.39 0.82
C LEU A 214 11.25 2.52 -0.64
N HIS A 215 10.02 2.98 -0.88
CA HIS A 215 9.47 3.00 -2.23
C HIS A 215 8.44 4.13 -2.47
N ALA A 216 8.16 4.40 -3.74
CA ALA A 216 7.30 5.48 -4.23
C ALA A 216 6.72 5.17 -5.63
N ALA A 217 5.88 6.07 -6.15
CA ALA A 217 5.64 6.20 -7.58
C ALA A 217 5.80 7.67 -8.00
N PRO A 218 7.04 8.13 -8.24
CA PRO A 218 7.33 9.52 -8.49
C PRO A 218 6.97 9.94 -9.92
N MET A 219 6.22 11.03 -10.03
CA MET A 219 5.73 11.55 -11.32
C MET A 219 6.82 12.18 -12.17
N GLU A 220 7.89 12.65 -11.54
CA GLU A 220 9.07 13.22 -12.17
C GLU A 220 9.83 12.19 -13.02
N LEU A 221 9.57 10.89 -12.83
CA LEU A 221 10.08 9.84 -13.72
C LEU A 221 9.30 9.74 -15.02
N MET A 222 8.10 10.31 -15.13
CA MET A 222 7.35 10.29 -16.38
C MET A 222 7.95 11.26 -17.40
N PRO A 223 7.96 10.91 -18.70
CA PRO A 223 8.21 11.87 -19.76
C PRO A 223 7.32 13.12 -19.64
N PRO A 224 7.85 14.33 -19.85
CA PRO A 224 7.06 15.56 -19.78
C PRO A 224 5.83 15.51 -20.70
N GLY A 225 4.66 15.89 -20.18
CA GLY A 225 3.40 15.94 -20.92
C GLY A 225 2.68 14.59 -21.09
N LEU A 226 3.35 13.47 -20.84
CA LEU A 226 2.75 12.14 -21.00
C LEU A 226 1.56 11.94 -20.06
N TRP A 227 1.65 12.41 -18.82
CA TRP A 227 0.55 12.31 -17.87
C TRP A 227 -0.72 12.96 -18.41
N GLN A 228 -0.62 14.20 -18.89
CA GLN A 228 -1.75 14.94 -19.45
C GLN A 228 -2.31 14.23 -20.69
N GLN A 229 -1.45 13.63 -21.51
CA GLN A 229 -1.88 12.84 -22.65
C GLN A 229 -2.66 11.58 -22.21
N GLN A 230 -2.19 10.87 -21.18
CA GLN A 230 -2.84 9.65 -20.67
C GLN A 230 -4.21 9.92 -20.04
N LEU A 231 -4.46 11.13 -19.54
CA LEU A 231 -5.77 11.53 -19.01
C LEU A 231 -6.81 11.87 -20.08
N GLN A 232 -6.38 12.05 -21.34
CA GLN A 232 -7.31 12.30 -22.44
C GLN A 232 -8.08 11.03 -22.75
N HIS A 233 -9.41 11.11 -22.67
CA HIS A 233 -10.31 10.00 -22.96
C HIS A 233 -11.34 10.44 -23.99
N SER A 234 -11.73 9.53 -24.88
CA SER A 234 -12.58 9.82 -26.04
C SER A 234 -14.05 10.09 -25.68
N ASP A 235 -14.51 9.62 -24.52
CA ASP A 235 -15.89 9.78 -24.06
C ASP A 235 -15.93 10.02 -22.52
N PRO A 236 -15.99 11.29 -22.06
CA PRO A 236 -16.04 11.64 -20.64
C PRO A 236 -17.35 11.24 -19.95
N ASN A 237 -18.41 10.96 -20.70
CA ASN A 237 -19.70 10.59 -20.10
C ASN A 237 -19.78 9.08 -19.79
N ASN A 238 -18.85 8.29 -20.34
CA ASN A 238 -18.78 6.86 -20.08
C ASN A 238 -17.87 6.56 -18.88
N LYS A 239 -18.47 6.23 -17.74
CA LYS A 239 -17.74 5.91 -16.50
C LYS A 239 -16.71 4.78 -16.64
N ALA A 240 -16.99 3.75 -17.44
CA ALA A 240 -16.04 2.67 -17.67
C ALA A 240 -14.82 3.17 -18.47
N SER A 241 -15.05 4.01 -19.49
CA SER A 241 -13.98 4.70 -20.23
C SER A 241 -13.12 5.54 -19.28
N VAL A 242 -13.75 6.36 -18.43
CA VAL A 242 -13.03 7.19 -17.45
C VAL A 242 -12.17 6.36 -16.50
N ARG A 243 -12.68 5.24 -15.98
CA ARG A 243 -11.93 4.33 -15.09
C ARG A 243 -10.68 3.75 -15.75
N ARG A 244 -10.79 3.35 -17.02
CA ARG A 244 -9.66 2.81 -17.80
C ARG A 244 -8.55 3.84 -18.03
N HIS A 245 -8.85 5.14 -17.95
CA HIS A 245 -7.89 6.23 -18.11
C HIS A 245 -7.32 6.74 -16.79
N ARG A 246 -7.15 5.83 -15.82
CA ARG A 246 -6.46 6.09 -14.55
C ARG A 246 -5.36 5.08 -14.35
N ARG A 247 -4.32 5.44 -13.60
CA ARG A 247 -3.40 4.48 -12.99
C ARG A 247 -4.15 3.78 -11.86
N VAL A 248 -4.39 2.49 -12.01
CA VAL A 248 -5.05 1.67 -11.00
C VAL A 248 -4.14 0.53 -10.62
N THR A 249 -3.76 0.49 -9.34
CA THR A 249 -2.95 -0.57 -8.76
C THR A 249 -3.71 -1.26 -7.64
N PHE A 250 -3.63 -2.59 -7.64
CA PHE A 250 -4.06 -3.44 -6.55
C PHE A 250 -2.81 -3.86 -5.77
N LEU A 251 -2.74 -3.46 -4.51
CA LEU A 251 -1.58 -3.63 -3.65
C LEU A 251 -1.88 -4.67 -2.59
N VAL A 252 -0.89 -5.52 -2.32
CA VAL A 252 -0.99 -6.55 -1.29
C VAL A 252 0.33 -6.64 -0.54
N ASN A 253 0.22 -6.50 0.78
CA ASN A 253 1.25 -6.77 1.75
C ASN A 253 1.05 -8.18 2.33
N VAL A 254 2.10 -8.98 2.27
CA VAL A 254 2.13 -10.34 2.82
C VAL A 254 2.70 -10.29 4.23
N TRP A 255 1.89 -10.73 5.19
CA TRP A 255 2.24 -10.73 6.60
C TRP A 255 2.34 -12.16 7.12
N LEU A 256 3.48 -12.49 7.71
CA LEU A 256 3.73 -13.76 8.39
C LEU A 256 3.97 -13.51 9.88
N HIS A 257 3.36 -14.32 10.74
CA HIS A 257 3.47 -14.25 12.20
C HIS A 257 3.03 -12.91 12.81
N TYR A 258 2.21 -12.15 12.08
CA TYR A 258 1.76 -10.82 12.46
C TYR A 258 0.50 -10.43 11.69
N LYS A 259 -0.41 -9.70 12.34
CA LYS A 259 -1.52 -9.00 11.70
C LYS A 259 -1.44 -7.54 12.11
N PRO A 260 -1.44 -6.58 11.16
CA PRO A 260 -1.47 -5.16 11.50
C PRO A 260 -2.66 -4.76 12.37
N PHE A 261 -2.42 -3.82 13.29
CA PHE A 261 -3.43 -3.29 14.20
C PHE A 261 -4.53 -2.57 13.43
N TYR A 262 -5.77 -2.77 13.86
CA TYR A 262 -6.98 -2.14 13.30
C TYR A 262 -7.20 -2.31 11.78
N VAL A 263 -6.51 -3.27 11.14
CA VAL A 263 -6.78 -3.66 9.77
C VAL A 263 -7.78 -4.80 9.76
N ASP A 264 -9.01 -4.50 9.34
CA ASP A 264 -10.13 -5.44 9.33
C ASP A 264 -10.55 -5.83 7.92
N ARG A 265 -11.41 -6.85 7.81
CA ARG A 265 -11.97 -7.25 6.50
C ARG A 265 -12.82 -6.12 5.91
N PHE A 266 -12.91 -6.11 4.58
CA PHE A 266 -13.76 -5.15 3.87
C PHE A 266 -15.23 -5.20 4.36
N PRO A 267 -15.87 -4.06 4.67
CA PRO A 267 -17.14 -4.06 5.39
C PRO A 267 -18.39 -4.33 4.52
N MET A 268 -18.33 -4.08 3.20
CA MET A 268 -19.53 -4.11 2.32
C MET A 268 -19.38 -5.11 1.15
N PRO A 269 -19.15 -6.39 1.42
CA PRO A 269 -18.86 -7.38 0.36
C PRO A 269 -19.96 -7.48 -0.70
N GLU A 270 -21.22 -7.17 -0.36
CA GLU A 270 -22.37 -7.21 -1.25
C GLU A 270 -22.36 -6.15 -2.37
N LYS A 271 -21.46 -5.17 -2.28
CA LYS A 271 -21.26 -4.14 -3.32
C LYS A 271 -20.21 -4.53 -4.36
N MET A 272 -19.46 -5.60 -4.11
CA MET A 272 -18.30 -5.99 -4.89
C MET A 272 -18.66 -7.06 -5.92
N SER A 273 -17.94 -7.07 -7.03
CA SER A 273 -18.08 -8.10 -8.07
C SER A 273 -17.71 -9.49 -7.54
N GLY A 274 -18.42 -10.52 -8.02
CA GLY A 274 -18.21 -11.91 -7.57
C GLY A 274 -18.69 -12.19 -6.14
N PHE A 275 -19.47 -11.30 -5.53
CA PHE A 275 -20.10 -11.57 -4.24
C PHE A 275 -20.97 -12.82 -4.31
N GLN A 276 -20.70 -13.79 -3.42
CA GLN A 276 -21.35 -15.11 -3.37
C GLN A 276 -21.19 -15.99 -4.64
N ASP A 277 -20.43 -15.55 -5.64
CA ASP A 277 -20.08 -16.40 -6.78
C ASP A 277 -19.04 -17.45 -6.34
N THR A 278 -19.21 -18.69 -6.77
CA THR A 278 -18.22 -19.76 -6.54
C THR A 278 -17.08 -19.72 -7.55
N ASN A 279 -17.27 -19.09 -8.72
CA ASN A 279 -16.30 -18.95 -9.80
C ASN A 279 -15.79 -17.52 -9.92
N ARG A 280 -15.38 -16.94 -8.78
CA ARG A 280 -14.90 -15.56 -8.69
C ARG A 280 -13.70 -15.33 -9.60
N THR A 281 -13.60 -14.11 -10.13
CA THR A 281 -12.38 -13.65 -10.77
C THR A 281 -11.24 -13.65 -9.76
N GLY A 282 -10.15 -14.34 -10.11
CA GLY A 282 -8.89 -14.36 -9.39
C GLY A 282 -7.71 -14.02 -10.31
N LEU A 283 -6.50 -14.09 -9.75
CA LEU A 283 -5.24 -13.93 -10.47
C LEU A 283 -4.63 -15.29 -10.78
N THR A 284 -4.03 -15.39 -11.96
CA THR A 284 -3.18 -16.51 -12.33
C THR A 284 -1.80 -16.00 -12.72
N PHE A 285 -0.78 -16.48 -12.02
CA PHE A 285 0.59 -16.00 -12.21
C PHE A 285 1.32 -16.80 -13.29
N GLY A 286 1.97 -16.07 -14.19
CA GLY A 286 2.79 -16.63 -15.26
C GLY A 286 4.29 -16.51 -14.96
N SER A 287 5.09 -16.57 -16.01
CA SER A 287 6.55 -16.47 -15.90
C SER A 287 6.99 -15.09 -15.43
N SER A 288 8.20 -15.04 -14.85
CA SER A 288 8.87 -13.80 -14.52
C SER A 288 9.21 -12.98 -15.77
N ASP A 289 9.03 -11.67 -15.70
CA ASP A 289 9.50 -10.73 -16.72
C ASP A 289 11.04 -10.59 -16.61
N PRO A 290 11.75 -10.46 -17.74
CA PRO A 290 13.17 -10.13 -17.70
C PRO A 290 13.39 -8.74 -17.10
N VAL A 291 14.35 -8.63 -16.18
CA VAL A 291 14.79 -7.35 -15.60
C VAL A 291 15.99 -6.84 -16.41
N SER A 292 15.86 -5.64 -16.97
CA SER A 292 16.99 -4.97 -17.61
C SER A 292 17.85 -4.29 -16.54
N ILE A 293 19.16 -4.55 -16.53
CA ILE A 293 20.08 -3.94 -15.57
C ILE A 293 20.74 -2.73 -16.23
N ILE A 294 20.58 -1.57 -15.61
CA ILE A 294 21.29 -0.35 -15.96
C ILE A 294 22.33 -0.12 -14.86
N THR A 295 23.60 -0.32 -15.21
CA THR A 295 24.71 0.06 -14.34
C THR A 295 25.09 1.50 -14.59
N ASN A 296 25.31 2.30 -13.55
CA ASN A 296 25.85 3.65 -13.66
C ASN A 296 27.37 3.63 -13.97
N THR A 297 27.79 2.88 -15.00
CA THR A 297 29.18 2.92 -15.48
C THR A 297 29.46 4.26 -16.14
N GLU A 298 30.73 4.63 -16.31
CA GLU A 298 31.18 5.98 -16.74
C GLU A 298 30.49 6.56 -17.99
N ALA A 299 29.86 5.75 -18.84
CA ALA A 299 29.04 6.18 -19.97
C ALA A 299 27.67 6.79 -19.58
N ALA A 300 27.10 6.42 -18.42
CA ALA A 300 25.84 6.94 -17.88
C ALA A 300 26.00 8.31 -17.17
N LYS A 301 27.22 8.67 -16.75
CA LYS A 301 27.51 9.92 -16.02
C LYS A 301 27.16 11.19 -16.80
N ALA A 302 27.05 11.14 -18.13
CA ALA A 302 26.83 12.32 -18.95
C ALA A 302 25.40 12.92 -18.84
N GLN A 303 24.41 12.18 -18.33
CA GLN A 303 22.99 12.60 -18.30
C GLN A 303 22.23 12.12 -17.04
N VAL A 304 22.90 12.09 -15.89
CA VAL A 304 22.26 11.84 -14.61
C VAL A 304 21.64 13.14 -14.09
N THR A 305 20.37 13.09 -13.69
CA THR A 305 19.69 14.18 -13.00
C THR A 305 19.53 13.82 -11.53
N ARG A 306 20.01 14.67 -10.61
CA ARG A 306 19.68 14.52 -9.20
C ARG A 306 18.26 15.02 -8.94
N LEU A 307 17.37 14.10 -8.59
CA LEU A 307 16.00 14.39 -8.20
C LEU A 307 15.87 14.35 -6.68
N THR A 308 14.90 15.09 -6.15
CA THR A 308 14.64 15.19 -4.71
C THR A 308 13.15 15.02 -4.48
N TRP A 309 12.79 14.16 -3.54
CA TRP A 309 11.40 13.92 -3.17
C TRP A 309 11.19 13.98 -1.66
N PRO A 310 10.03 14.45 -1.21
CA PRO A 310 9.63 14.30 0.18
C PRO A 310 9.35 12.84 0.50
N MET A 311 9.68 12.45 1.73
CA MET A 311 9.30 11.18 2.32
C MET A 311 8.07 11.38 3.19
N GLY A 312 7.05 10.53 3.02
CA GLY A 312 5.88 10.49 3.86
C GLY A 312 6.26 9.93 5.23
N GLY A 313 6.14 10.75 6.29
CA GLY A 313 6.44 10.32 7.65
C GLY A 313 7.17 11.32 8.54
N GLY A 314 7.57 12.49 8.00
CA GLY A 314 8.20 13.56 8.77
C GLY A 314 7.37 13.98 9.98
N SER A 315 8.05 14.26 11.09
CA SER A 315 7.44 14.89 12.26
C SER A 315 7.14 16.37 11.98
N ASP A 316 6.33 17.01 12.82
CA ASP A 316 6.05 18.45 12.72
C ASP A 316 7.33 19.30 12.64
N ASP A 317 8.41 18.86 13.31
CA ASP A 317 9.68 19.58 13.39
C ASP A 317 10.63 19.39 12.18
N TYR A 318 10.44 18.33 11.38
CA TYR A 318 11.42 17.94 10.36
C TYR A 318 10.77 17.43 9.07
N GLU A 319 11.32 17.87 7.94
CA GLU A 319 11.06 17.29 6.62
C GLU A 319 12.10 16.23 6.31
N GLU A 320 11.63 15.04 5.96
CA GLU A 320 12.46 13.94 5.48
C GLU A 320 12.46 13.96 3.95
N VAL A 321 13.65 13.93 3.35
CA VAL A 321 13.80 13.95 1.88
C VAL A 321 14.77 12.88 1.42
N ILE A 322 14.49 12.35 0.24
CA ILE A 322 15.38 11.45 -0.50
C ILE A 322 15.91 12.17 -1.75
N HIS A 323 17.22 12.10 -1.93
CA HIS A 323 17.92 12.56 -3.12
C HIS A 323 18.42 11.35 -3.90
N MET A 324 18.09 11.26 -5.18
CA MET A 324 18.61 10.19 -6.03
C MET A 324 19.18 10.72 -7.34
N ASP A 325 20.30 10.14 -7.74
CA ASP A 325 20.87 10.28 -9.08
C ASP A 325 20.08 9.39 -10.06
N ILE A 326 19.43 9.98 -11.05
CA ILE A 326 18.51 9.27 -11.95
C ILE A 326 18.91 9.47 -13.42
N PRO A 327 19.21 8.39 -14.17
CA PRO A 327 19.45 8.45 -15.62
C PRO A 327 18.11 8.48 -16.38
N LEU A 328 17.40 9.62 -16.33
CA LEU A 328 16.03 9.75 -16.83
C LEU A 328 15.85 9.25 -18.28
N LEU A 329 16.77 9.60 -19.19
CA LEU A 329 16.66 9.22 -20.59
C LEU A 329 16.72 7.70 -20.79
N ALA A 330 17.64 7.00 -20.11
CA ALA A 330 17.73 5.54 -20.17
C ALA A 330 16.48 4.86 -19.59
N ILE A 331 15.91 5.45 -18.54
CA ILE A 331 14.66 4.96 -17.93
C ILE A 331 13.47 5.16 -18.88
N HIS A 332 13.41 6.30 -19.58
CA HIS A 332 12.37 6.61 -20.57
C HIS A 332 12.43 5.70 -21.79
N GLU A 333 13.63 5.42 -22.33
CA GLU A 333 13.81 4.48 -23.44
C GLU A 333 13.26 3.09 -23.11
N LYS A 334 13.41 2.67 -21.86
CA LYS A 334 12.96 1.36 -21.37
C LYS A 334 11.48 1.29 -21.02
N ARG A 335 10.79 2.43 -20.95
CA ARG A 335 9.34 2.49 -20.71
C ARG A 335 8.54 1.80 -21.79
N GLU A 336 8.90 1.99 -23.06
CA GLU A 336 8.14 1.45 -24.20
C GLU A 336 8.11 -0.10 -24.21
N GLU A 337 9.07 -0.74 -23.52
CA GLU A 337 9.10 -2.18 -23.33
C GLU A 337 8.17 -2.66 -22.19
N GLY A 338 7.56 -1.75 -21.41
CA GLY A 338 6.77 -2.05 -20.20
C GLY A 338 7.59 -2.75 -19.10
N GLY A 339 8.92 -2.73 -19.25
CA GLY A 339 9.86 -3.56 -18.52
C GLY A 339 10.10 -3.11 -17.08
N SER A 340 10.76 -3.97 -16.33
CA SER A 340 11.35 -3.62 -15.03
C SER A 340 12.83 -3.37 -15.19
N LEU A 341 13.33 -2.39 -14.45
CA LEU A 341 14.72 -1.94 -14.50
C LEU A 341 15.33 -2.08 -13.11
N GLN A 342 16.61 -2.45 -13.08
CA GLN A 342 17.44 -2.33 -11.89
C GLN A 342 18.51 -1.26 -12.16
N LEU A 343 18.59 -0.25 -11.30
CA LEU A 343 19.66 0.73 -11.29
C LEU A 343 20.69 0.32 -10.24
N ARG A 344 21.96 0.21 -10.65
CA ARG A 344 23.08 -0.04 -9.73
C ARG A 344 23.98 1.18 -9.67
N TYR A 345 24.23 1.65 -8.46
CA TYR A 345 24.98 2.87 -8.21
C TYR A 345 26.41 2.58 -7.75
N ASP A 346 27.40 3.11 -8.47
CA ASP A 346 28.81 2.99 -8.09
C ASP A 346 29.22 3.97 -6.96
N ASP A 347 28.40 5.00 -6.72
CA ASP A 347 28.60 6.00 -5.67
C ASP A 347 27.55 5.84 -4.57
N PRO A 348 27.94 5.57 -3.31
CA PRO A 348 27.01 5.52 -2.18
C PRO A 348 26.18 6.81 -2.00
N GLN A 349 26.67 7.97 -2.46
CA GLN A 349 25.95 9.24 -2.38
C GLN A 349 24.86 9.37 -3.44
N SER A 350 24.77 8.45 -4.40
CA SER A 350 23.71 8.46 -5.41
C SER A 350 22.31 8.21 -4.85
N ILE A 351 22.20 7.65 -3.63
CA ILE A 351 20.98 7.66 -2.83
C ILE A 351 21.32 8.26 -1.48
N LEU A 352 20.76 9.43 -1.16
CA LEU A 352 20.96 10.11 0.10
C LEU A 352 19.61 10.39 0.75
N LEU A 353 19.48 10.02 2.02
CA LEU A 353 18.36 10.44 2.87
C LEU A 353 18.83 11.59 3.76
N GLU A 354 18.00 12.62 3.90
CA GLU A 354 18.32 13.82 4.70
C GLU A 354 17.12 14.25 5.55
N GLN A 355 17.36 14.57 6.82
CA GLN A 355 16.40 15.23 7.71
C GLN A 355 16.70 16.72 7.75
N LYS A 356 15.74 17.56 7.35
CA LYS A 356 15.85 19.02 7.38
C LYS A 356 14.86 19.59 8.39
N PRO A 357 15.22 20.61 9.19
CA PRO A 357 14.24 21.37 9.94
C PRO A 357 13.17 21.91 8.99
N ARG A 358 11.90 21.81 9.39
CA ARG A 358 10.79 22.30 8.57
C ARG A 358 10.88 23.82 8.43
N ASP A 359 10.84 24.32 7.19
CA ASP A 359 10.87 25.76 6.91
C ASP A 359 9.42 26.29 6.89
N ASP A 360 8.88 26.58 8.07
CA ASP A 360 7.50 27.05 8.25
C ASP A 360 7.21 28.35 7.46
N SER A 361 8.24 29.07 7.03
CA SER A 361 8.08 30.30 6.24
C SER A 361 7.58 30.06 4.80
N LYS A 362 7.63 28.81 4.31
CA LYS A 362 7.22 28.44 2.94
C LYS A 362 5.85 27.75 2.84
N ASN A 363 5.23 27.39 3.97
CA ASN A 363 4.01 26.56 4.00
C ASN A 363 2.72 27.32 4.33
N VAL A 364 2.62 28.61 3.97
CA VAL A 364 1.40 29.42 4.18
C VAL A 364 0.16 28.84 3.44
N ASP A 365 0.34 27.89 2.51
CA ASP A 365 -0.74 27.24 1.77
C ASP A 365 -0.95 25.74 2.12
N ARG A 366 -0.30 25.20 3.18
CA ARG A 366 -0.33 23.76 3.53
C ARG A 366 -1.03 23.40 4.84
N ASP A 367 -1.88 24.28 5.37
CA ASP A 367 -2.65 24.07 6.61
C ASP A 367 -3.71 22.93 6.57
N CYS A 368 -3.64 22.01 5.60
CA CYS A 368 -4.48 20.79 5.55
C CYS A 368 -3.71 19.49 5.85
N GLU A 369 -2.40 19.53 6.08
CA GLU A 369 -1.59 18.33 6.37
C GLU A 369 -1.51 17.95 7.86
N THR A 370 -2.18 18.69 8.76
CA THR A 370 -2.29 18.26 10.17
C THR A 370 -3.47 17.31 10.36
N GLU A 371 -3.08 16.09 10.71
CA GLU A 371 -3.86 15.07 11.41
C GLU A 371 -5.20 15.53 11.99
N THR A 372 -6.29 15.18 11.32
CA THR A 372 -7.50 14.81 12.08
C THR A 372 -7.42 13.32 12.34
N SER A 373 -6.96 13.02 13.55
CA SER A 373 -7.30 11.85 14.33
C SER A 373 -8.51 11.07 13.78
N SER A 374 -8.31 9.77 13.62
CA SER A 374 -9.36 8.78 13.41
C SER A 374 -10.58 9.12 14.28
N PRO A 375 -11.78 9.34 13.70
CA PRO A 375 -12.97 9.38 14.51
C PRO A 375 -13.18 7.94 15.00
N THR A 376 -12.80 7.70 16.25
CA THR A 376 -13.27 6.56 17.05
C THR A 376 -14.68 6.23 16.61
N ALA A 377 -14.87 5.08 15.98
CA ALA A 377 -16.18 4.63 15.54
C ALA A 377 -17.07 4.61 16.78
N LYS A 378 -17.92 5.63 16.94
CA LYS A 378 -18.97 5.61 17.95
C LYS A 378 -19.87 4.46 17.56
N ARG A 379 -19.71 3.36 18.30
CA ARG A 379 -20.59 2.19 18.35
C ARG A 379 -22.03 2.68 18.32
N ILE A 380 -22.69 2.52 17.17
CA ILE A 380 -24.14 2.71 17.05
C ILE A 380 -24.73 1.61 17.93
N LYS A 381 -25.19 1.99 19.12
CA LYS A 381 -26.12 1.17 19.91
C LYS A 381 -27.42 1.15 19.11
N THR A 382 -27.74 0.03 18.50
CA THR A 382 -29.10 -0.31 18.11
C THR A 382 -29.92 -0.38 19.39
N ALA A 383 -30.86 0.53 19.56
CA ALA A 383 -31.88 0.46 20.58
C ALA A 383 -33.05 -0.34 19.98
N ASP A 384 -33.10 -1.61 20.31
CA ASP A 384 -34.33 -2.38 20.43
C ASP A 384 -34.20 -3.17 21.74
N ASP A 385 -35.35 -3.38 22.39
CA ASP A 385 -35.59 -3.98 23.71
C ASP A 385 -35.72 -2.99 24.88
N ASP A 386 -36.96 -2.54 25.11
CA ASP A 386 -37.54 -2.67 26.45
C ASP A 386 -39.09 -2.76 26.36
N GLU A 387 -39.59 -3.99 26.55
CA GLU A 387 -40.94 -4.24 27.02
C GLU A 387 -41.06 -3.86 28.50
N GLY A 388 -42.22 -3.36 28.93
CA GLY A 388 -42.69 -3.64 30.29
C GLY A 388 -43.06 -2.45 31.17
N ASP A 389 -44.36 -2.14 31.13
CA ASP A 389 -45.24 -1.97 32.31
C ASP A 389 -44.95 -0.86 33.33
N HIS A 390 -45.85 0.13 33.39
CA HIS A 390 -46.68 0.39 34.59
C HIS A 390 -47.83 1.36 34.26
N GLY A 391 -48.96 1.10 34.90
CA GLY A 391 -50.28 1.58 34.52
C GLY A 391 -50.76 2.87 35.19
N GLU A 392 -52.09 2.91 35.34
CA GLU A 392 -52.97 4.02 35.72
C GLU A 392 -53.36 4.91 34.52
N GLY A 393 -54.63 5.13 34.15
CA GLY A 393 -55.92 4.80 34.73
C GLY A 393 -56.95 5.84 34.26
N ARG A 394 -58.16 5.36 33.89
CA ARG A 394 -59.43 6.14 33.70
C ARG A 394 -59.45 7.10 32.49
N HIS A 395 -60.51 7.25 31.69
CA HIS A 395 -61.95 7.19 31.93
C HIS A 395 -62.74 6.80 30.67
N ASN A 396 -63.90 6.18 30.91
CA ASN A 396 -65.02 5.91 30.01
C ASN A 396 -65.42 7.09 29.11
N PHE A 397 -66.01 6.82 27.93
CA PHE A 397 -67.47 6.93 27.73
C PHE A 397 -67.91 6.42 26.34
N PHE A 398 -68.91 5.54 26.39
CA PHE A 398 -69.90 5.06 25.40
C PHE A 398 -69.49 4.65 23.98
#